data_AF-A0ABD2XG69-F1
#
_entry.id   AF-A0ABD2XG69-F1
#
_cell.length_a   1.000
_cell.length_b   1.000
_cell.length_c   1.000
_cell.angle_alpha   90.00
_cell.angle_beta   90.00
_cell.angle_gamma   90.00
#
_symmetry.space_group_name_H-M   'P 1'
#
loop_
_entity.id
_entity.type
_entity.pdbx_description
1 polymer ?
#
loop_
_entity_poly.entity_id
_entity_poly.type
_entity_poly.pdbx_seq_one_letter_code
_entity_poly.pdbx_strand_id
1 'polypeptide(L)'
;MLKCWIKVRGNDTDHLIPEHTGPTKEKTTIHPTVYNLFIYVKLRLYQSQEYDDFFEKLCDKIRLILLPCYWQEFEILIKIIDVWKKEAEKVKNNMLNDDVSLYQLCQMNYSDGYSIIKNIKNCRVPPMDDLSHTWINIIIKRHLANIFIRPQLELMVSDLFMSDHCELNLPYVVCRRIAEYMSYEELLRLCKETNDKKK
;
A
#
# COMPACT_ATOMS: atom_id res chain seq x y z
N MET A 1 -18.00 -1.26 -1.78
CA MET A 1 -16.58 -1.64 -1.88
C MET A 1 -15.69 -0.42 -2.03
N LEU A 2 -15.77 0.36 -3.13
CA LEU A 2 -14.92 1.55 -3.35
C LEU A 2 -14.98 2.57 -2.20
N LYS A 3 -16.18 3.00 -1.78
CA LYS A 3 -16.34 3.92 -0.62
C LYS A 3 -15.72 3.38 0.68
N CYS A 4 -15.85 2.07 0.93
CA CYS A 4 -15.27 1.43 2.11
C CYS A 4 -13.74 1.41 2.01
N TRP A 5 -13.20 1.05 0.84
CA TRP A 5 -11.77 1.08 0.60
C TRP A 5 -11.20 2.49 0.72
N ILE A 6 -11.85 3.52 0.17
CA ILE A 6 -11.41 4.93 0.34
C ILE A 6 -11.40 5.31 1.81
N LYS A 7 -12.45 4.95 2.57
CA LYS A 7 -12.55 5.23 4.00
C LYS A 7 -11.46 4.53 4.81
N VAL A 8 -11.16 3.28 4.51
CA VAL A 8 -10.13 2.48 5.20
C VAL A 8 -8.72 2.87 4.76
N ARG A 9 -8.55 3.22 3.48
CA ARG A 9 -7.29 3.71 2.92
C ARG A 9 -6.91 5.04 3.57
N GLY A 10 -7.86 5.97 3.69
CA GLY A 10 -7.62 7.29 4.28
C GLY A 10 -6.44 8.01 3.61
N ASN A 11 -5.60 8.65 4.41
CA ASN A 11 -4.22 8.90 4.02
C ASN A 11 -3.45 7.57 4.15
N ASP A 12 -2.87 7.11 3.05
CA ASP A 12 -2.27 5.78 3.02
C ASP A 12 -1.13 5.68 4.03
N THR A 13 -0.54 6.78 4.49
CA THR A 13 0.57 6.79 5.45
C THR A 13 0.13 6.71 6.92
N ASP A 14 -1.16 6.84 7.24
CA ASP A 14 -1.62 6.96 8.64
C ASP A 14 -1.32 5.71 9.47
N HIS A 15 -1.38 4.52 8.85
CA HIS A 15 -1.03 3.26 9.52
C HIS A 15 0.47 3.08 9.76
N LEU A 16 1.33 3.94 9.20
CA LEU A 16 2.76 3.96 9.51
C LEU A 16 3.02 4.51 10.91
N ILE A 17 2.03 5.20 11.50
CA ILE A 17 2.04 5.77 12.84
C ILE A 17 1.02 4.99 13.69
N PRO A 18 1.43 4.19 14.69
CA PRO A 18 0.49 3.45 15.51
C PRO A 18 -0.42 4.39 16.32
N GLU A 19 -1.71 4.04 16.43
CA GLU A 19 -2.71 4.77 17.22
C GLU A 19 -2.37 4.86 18.72
N HIS A 20 -1.52 3.96 19.23
CA HIS A 20 -1.11 3.94 20.65
C HIS A 20 0.04 4.88 21.00
N THR A 21 0.57 5.60 20.01
CA THR A 21 1.44 6.74 20.26
C THR A 21 0.68 8.01 19.91
N GLY A 22 -0.26 8.38 20.79
CA GLY A 22 -0.74 9.76 20.82
C GLY A 22 0.46 10.71 20.89
N PRO A 23 0.33 11.98 20.47
CA PRO A 23 1.43 12.93 20.42
C PRO A 23 1.82 13.36 21.84
N THR A 24 2.32 12.45 22.67
CA THR A 24 3.24 12.82 23.72
C THR A 24 4.54 13.23 23.03
N LYS A 25 5.20 14.26 23.55
CA LYS A 25 6.45 14.86 23.03
C LYS A 25 7.66 13.89 23.09
N GLU A 26 7.41 12.59 23.04
CA GLU A 26 8.33 11.53 23.40
C GLU A 26 8.75 10.72 22.18
N LYS A 27 9.98 10.24 22.24
CA LYS A 27 10.71 9.42 21.25
C LYS A 27 9.98 8.13 20.83
N THR A 28 8.83 7.82 21.42
CA THR A 28 8.01 6.61 21.23
C THR A 28 7.33 6.51 19.87
N THR A 29 6.97 7.62 19.21
CA THR A 29 6.40 7.63 17.85
C THR A 29 7.42 7.31 16.75
N ILE A 30 8.71 7.51 17.02
CA ILE A 30 9.78 7.35 16.02
C ILE A 30 10.06 5.88 15.74
N HIS A 31 10.07 5.03 16.78
CA HIS A 31 10.42 3.60 16.63
C HIS A 31 9.53 2.82 15.66
N PRO A 32 8.19 2.88 15.73
CA PRO A 32 7.32 2.13 14.83
C PRO A 32 7.45 2.60 13.37
N THR A 33 7.61 3.91 13.18
CA THR A 33 7.75 4.49 11.84
C THR A 33 9.08 4.10 11.20
N VAL A 34 10.16 4.14 12.00
CA VAL A 34 11.48 3.64 11.60
C VAL A 34 11.40 2.13 11.30
N TYR A 35 10.75 1.33 12.13
CA TYR A 35 10.57 -0.10 11.88
C TYR A 35 9.80 -0.39 10.59
N ASN A 36 8.72 0.34 10.30
CA ASN A 36 8.01 0.21 9.04
C ASN A 36 8.93 0.52 7.86
N LEU A 37 9.68 1.63 7.90
CA LEU A 37 10.68 1.95 6.87
C LEU A 37 11.68 0.80 6.69
N PHE A 38 12.22 0.27 7.79
CA PHE A 38 13.15 -0.85 7.75
C PHE A 38 12.53 -2.13 7.20
N ILE A 39 11.26 -2.43 7.49
CA ILE A 39 10.55 -3.58 6.92
C ILE A 39 10.48 -3.44 5.39
N TYR A 40 10.00 -2.30 4.89
CA TYR A 40 9.91 -2.06 3.43
C TYR A 40 11.29 -2.16 2.76
N VAL A 41 12.32 -1.53 3.33
CA VAL A 41 13.68 -1.56 2.77
C VAL A 41 14.30 -2.96 2.83
N LYS A 42 14.22 -3.64 3.99
CA LYS A 42 14.85 -4.97 4.16
C LYS A 42 14.13 -6.06 3.39
N LEU A 43 12.81 -6.00 3.30
CA LEU A 43 12.00 -6.94 2.54
C LEU A 43 11.82 -6.53 1.08
N ARG A 44 12.34 -5.36 0.67
CA ARG A 44 12.22 -4.81 -0.69
C ARG A 44 10.77 -4.80 -1.19
N LEU A 45 9.85 -4.43 -0.29
CA LEU A 45 8.44 -4.33 -0.64
C LEU A 45 8.21 -3.04 -1.43
N TYR A 46 7.24 -3.07 -2.33
CA TYR A 46 6.88 -1.90 -3.11
C TYR A 46 6.37 -0.78 -2.19
N GLN A 47 6.84 0.44 -2.47
CA GLN A 47 6.42 1.67 -1.83
C GLN A 47 5.85 2.57 -2.93
N SER A 48 4.68 3.17 -2.69
CA SER A 48 4.17 4.19 -3.61
C SER A 48 4.90 5.51 -3.37
N GLN A 49 4.85 6.43 -4.34
CA GLN A 49 5.42 7.77 -4.18
C GLN A 49 4.88 8.50 -2.94
N GLU A 50 3.60 8.29 -2.58
CA GLU A 50 2.98 8.83 -1.37
C GLU A 50 3.72 8.39 -0.09
N TYR A 51 4.26 7.16 -0.06
CA TYR A 51 5.10 6.68 1.04
C TYR A 51 6.49 7.29 1.02
N ASP A 52 7.11 7.41 -0.15
CA ASP A 52 8.44 8.01 -0.28
C ASP A 52 8.43 9.47 0.17
N ASP A 53 7.46 10.25 -0.30
CA ASP A 53 7.25 11.65 0.09
C ASP A 53 7.03 11.79 1.62
N PHE A 54 6.33 10.83 2.22
CA PHE A 54 6.09 10.81 3.66
C PHE A 54 7.37 10.50 4.44
N PHE A 55 8.11 9.47 4.03
CA PHE A 55 9.35 9.11 4.69
C PHE A 55 10.43 10.17 4.51
N GLU A 56 10.49 10.87 3.38
CA GLU A 56 11.41 11.99 3.16
C GLU A 56 11.12 13.14 4.15
N LYS A 57 9.86 13.61 4.19
CA LYS A 57 9.42 14.65 5.14
C LYS A 57 9.66 14.24 6.60
N LEU A 58 9.51 12.95 6.90
CA LEU A 58 9.75 12.42 8.23
C LEU A 58 11.25 12.33 8.54
N CYS A 59 12.08 11.89 7.59
CA CYS A 59 13.52 11.83 7.75
C CYS A 59 14.10 13.22 8.04
N ASP A 60 13.58 14.27 7.40
CA ASP A 60 13.98 15.64 7.70
C ASP A 60 13.60 16.06 9.12
N LYS A 61 12.38 15.72 9.57
CA LYS A 61 11.95 15.96 10.97
C LYS A 61 12.80 15.17 11.97
N ILE A 62 13.10 13.91 11.68
CA ILE A 62 13.89 13.02 12.53
C ILE A 62 15.34 13.49 12.59
N ARG A 63 15.94 13.88 11.45
CA ARG A 63 17.31 14.44 11.37
C ARG A 63 17.46 15.65 12.28
N LEU A 64 16.48 16.56 12.27
CA LEU A 64 16.50 17.75 13.13
C LEU A 64 16.43 17.42 14.63
N ILE A 65 15.87 16.26 15.02
CA ILE A 65 15.66 15.85 16.42
C ILE A 65 16.79 14.94 16.95
N LEU A 66 17.41 14.11 16.11
CA LEU A 66 18.26 12.98 16.55
C LEU A 66 19.77 13.16 16.35
N LEU A 67 20.24 14.31 15.85
CA LEU A 67 21.58 14.41 15.24
C LEU A 67 22.82 14.14 16.13
N PRO A 68 22.80 14.15 17.48
CA PRO A 68 23.98 13.71 18.24
C PRO A 68 23.88 12.34 18.93
N CYS A 69 22.69 11.83 19.27
CA CYS A 69 22.60 10.80 20.33
C CYS A 69 22.13 9.40 19.88
N TYR A 70 21.54 9.25 18.69
CA TYR A 70 20.65 8.10 18.42
C TYR A 70 21.08 7.12 17.35
N TRP A 71 22.15 7.40 16.58
CA TRP A 71 22.61 6.46 15.56
C TRP A 71 23.31 5.21 16.12
N GLN A 72 23.79 5.26 17.37
CA GLN A 72 24.39 4.10 18.05
C GLN A 72 23.35 3.20 18.75
N GLU A 73 22.18 3.73 19.12
CA GLU A 73 21.12 2.97 19.82
C GLU A 73 20.13 2.28 18.87
N PHE A 74 20.15 2.58 17.57
CA PHE A 74 19.42 1.82 16.54
C PHE A 74 20.22 0.63 16.01
N GLU A 75 20.92 -0.10 16.90
CA GLU A 75 20.91 -1.56 16.76
C GLU A 75 19.45 -1.97 16.90
N ILE A 76 18.72 -2.00 15.78
CA ILE A 76 17.46 -2.73 15.73
C ILE A 76 17.82 -4.12 16.22
N LEU A 77 17.40 -4.43 17.45
CA LEU A 77 17.76 -5.65 18.16
C LEU A 77 17.71 -6.78 17.15
N ILE A 78 18.84 -7.42 16.88
CA ILE A 78 19.01 -8.46 15.85
C ILE A 78 17.82 -9.46 15.87
N LYS A 79 17.31 -9.72 17.08
CA LYS A 79 16.09 -10.50 17.36
C LYS A 79 14.83 -10.03 16.61
N ILE A 80 14.54 -8.74 16.54
CA ILE A 80 13.36 -8.19 15.83
C ILE A 80 13.51 -8.41 14.31
N ILE A 81 14.72 -8.18 13.77
CA ILE A 81 14.99 -8.44 12.35
C ILE A 81 14.82 -9.93 12.02
N ASP A 82 15.29 -10.81 12.89
CA ASP A 82 15.15 -12.26 12.69
C ASP A 82 13.69 -12.71 12.72
N VAL A 83 12.87 -12.10 13.56
CA VAL A 83 11.41 -12.33 13.57
C VAL A 83 10.79 -11.88 12.25
N TRP A 84 11.11 -10.68 11.76
CA TRP A 84 10.57 -10.20 10.48
C TRP A 84 11.02 -11.06 9.29
N LYS A 85 12.27 -11.52 9.29
CA LYS A 85 12.75 -12.47 8.27
C LYS A 85 11.95 -13.76 8.30
N LYS A 86 11.73 -14.35 9.49
CA LYS A 86 10.93 -15.58 9.62
C LYS A 86 9.50 -15.39 9.12
N GLU A 87 8.87 -14.26 9.44
CA GLU A 87 7.53 -13.93 8.96
C GLU A 87 7.51 -13.72 7.45
N ALA A 88 8.53 -13.05 6.88
CA ALA A 88 8.66 -12.89 5.44
C ALA A 88 8.85 -14.24 4.71
N GLU A 89 9.59 -15.18 5.30
CA GLU A 89 9.72 -16.54 4.74
C GLU A 89 8.37 -17.27 4.68
N LYS A 90 7.49 -17.11 5.68
CA LYS A 90 6.13 -17.65 5.61
C LYS A 90 5.37 -17.09 4.40
N VAL A 91 5.51 -15.80 4.14
CA VAL A 91 4.85 -15.12 3.01
C VAL A 91 5.45 -15.54 1.66
N LYS A 92 6.75 -15.84 1.60
CA LYS A 92 7.40 -16.39 0.39
C LYS A 92 6.86 -17.76 0.01
N ASN A 93 6.56 -18.59 1.00
CA ASN A 93 6.02 -19.92 0.78
C ASN A 93 4.54 -19.91 0.38
N ASN A 94 3.86 -18.76 0.49
CA ASN A 94 2.49 -18.58 0.06
C ASN A 94 2.45 -18.33 -1.46
N MET A 95 2.42 -19.41 -2.23
CA MET A 95 2.32 -19.36 -3.69
C MET A 95 0.89 -18.95 -4.14
N LEU A 96 0.80 -17.98 -5.06
CA LEU A 96 -0.46 -17.58 -5.70
C LEU A 96 -0.73 -18.41 -6.96
N ASN A 97 0.34 -18.83 -7.63
CA ASN A 97 0.39 -19.81 -8.71
C ASN A 97 1.79 -20.47 -8.70
N ASP A 98 2.12 -21.28 -9.70
CA ASP A 98 3.39 -22.00 -9.76
C ASP A 98 4.62 -21.08 -9.85
N ASP A 99 4.46 -19.84 -10.33
CA ASP A 99 5.56 -18.93 -10.68
C ASP A 99 5.70 -17.72 -9.72
N VAL A 100 4.62 -17.35 -9.02
CA VAL A 100 4.51 -16.10 -8.26
C VAL A 100 4.01 -16.37 -6.85
N SER A 101 4.87 -16.05 -5.88
CA SER A 101 4.53 -15.97 -4.47
C SER A 101 3.84 -14.66 -4.11
N LEU A 102 3.08 -14.69 -3.00
CA LEU A 102 2.51 -13.50 -2.39
C LEU A 102 3.59 -12.47 -2.02
N TYR A 103 4.76 -12.94 -1.59
CA TYR A 103 5.90 -12.07 -1.31
C TYR A 103 6.35 -11.31 -2.56
N GLN A 104 6.57 -12.00 -3.68
CA GLN A 104 6.97 -11.37 -4.95
C GLN A 104 5.92 -10.38 -5.44
N LEU A 105 4.63 -10.72 -5.30
CA LEU A 105 3.54 -9.81 -5.62
C LEU A 105 3.62 -8.50 -4.79
N CYS A 106 4.03 -8.58 -3.52
CA CYS A 106 4.26 -7.41 -2.66
C CYS A 106 5.50 -6.58 -3.01
N GLN A 107 6.38 -7.07 -3.88
CA GLN A 107 7.53 -6.32 -4.39
C GLN A 107 7.20 -5.55 -5.68
N MET A 108 6.09 -5.91 -6.33
CA MET A 108 5.64 -5.30 -7.58
C MET A 108 4.78 -4.07 -7.30
N ASN A 109 4.77 -3.12 -8.23
CA ASN A 109 3.80 -2.03 -8.19
C ASN A 109 2.37 -2.57 -8.40
N TYR A 110 1.37 -1.76 -8.07
CA TYR A 110 -0.03 -2.19 -8.09
C TYR A 110 -0.54 -2.57 -9.49
N SER A 111 -0.03 -1.94 -10.55
CA SER A 111 -0.39 -2.22 -11.94
C SER A 111 0.14 -3.57 -12.43
N ASP A 112 1.39 -3.87 -12.12
CA ASP A 112 2.03 -5.15 -12.44
C ASP A 112 1.40 -6.29 -11.64
N GLY A 113 1.18 -6.07 -10.33
CA GLY A 113 0.50 -7.03 -9.46
C GLY A 113 -0.91 -7.35 -9.95
N TYR A 114 -1.67 -6.35 -10.40
CA TYR A 114 -2.99 -6.56 -10.99
C TYR A 114 -2.92 -7.38 -12.28
N SER A 115 -1.91 -7.12 -13.12
CA SER A 115 -1.72 -7.82 -14.39
C SER A 115 -1.43 -9.32 -14.20
N ILE A 116 -0.83 -9.70 -13.08
CA ILE A 116 -0.66 -11.10 -12.69
C ILE A 116 -1.99 -11.66 -12.17
N ILE A 117 -2.59 -11.00 -11.17
CA ILE A 117 -3.78 -11.51 -10.48
C ILE A 117 -4.98 -11.68 -11.42
N LYS A 118 -5.20 -10.75 -12.37
CA LYS A 118 -6.33 -10.83 -13.30
C LYS A 118 -6.34 -12.10 -14.16
N ASN A 119 -5.18 -12.73 -14.33
CA ASN A 119 -5.01 -13.95 -15.11
C ASN A 119 -5.08 -15.23 -14.26
N ILE A 120 -5.06 -15.12 -12.93
CA ILE A 120 -5.15 -16.27 -12.02
C ILE A 120 -6.62 -16.66 -11.85
N LYS A 121 -7.00 -17.81 -12.43
CA LYS A 121 -8.33 -18.39 -12.19
C LYS A 121 -8.46 -18.81 -10.73
N ASN A 122 -9.54 -18.41 -10.07
CA ASN A 122 -9.82 -18.73 -8.66
C ASN A 122 -8.75 -18.24 -7.68
N CYS A 123 -8.17 -17.05 -7.91
CA CYS A 123 -7.25 -16.43 -6.97
C CYS A 123 -7.89 -16.31 -5.58
N ARG A 124 -7.36 -17.09 -4.62
CA ARG A 124 -7.72 -16.98 -3.20
C ARG A 124 -6.51 -16.44 -2.48
N VAL A 125 -6.71 -15.39 -1.68
CA VAL A 125 -5.68 -14.94 -0.76
C VAL A 125 -5.47 -16.06 0.26
N PRO A 126 -4.25 -16.58 0.43
CA PRO A 126 -3.96 -17.60 1.43
C PRO A 126 -4.37 -17.11 2.82
N PRO A 127 -4.81 -18.00 3.73
CA PRO A 127 -5.04 -17.62 5.12
C PRO A 127 -3.75 -17.04 5.70
N MET A 128 -3.87 -15.88 6.33
CA MET A 128 -2.75 -15.10 6.89
C MET A 128 -2.76 -15.14 8.42
N ASP A 129 -3.44 -16.15 8.98
CA ASP A 129 -3.70 -16.31 10.41
C ASP A 129 -2.43 -16.76 11.17
N ASP A 130 -1.48 -17.39 10.46
CA ASP A 130 -0.19 -17.83 11.00
C ASP A 130 0.86 -16.71 11.11
N LEU A 131 0.54 -15.49 10.65
CA LEU A 131 1.41 -14.33 10.80
C LEU A 131 1.26 -13.73 12.20
N SER A 132 2.26 -14.00 13.04
CA SER A 132 2.27 -13.66 14.47
C SER A 132 2.42 -12.16 14.72
N HIS A 133 3.00 -11.42 13.77
CA HIS A 133 3.21 -9.98 13.86
C HIS A 133 2.25 -9.19 12.96
N THR A 134 1.53 -8.27 13.61
CA THR A 134 0.51 -7.39 13.01
C THR A 134 1.05 -6.56 11.85
N TRP A 135 2.30 -6.08 11.90
CA TRP A 135 2.84 -5.13 10.92
C TRP A 135 3.00 -5.68 9.51
N ILE A 136 3.69 -6.82 9.35
CA ILE A 136 3.87 -7.45 8.03
C ILE A 136 2.52 -7.89 7.45
N ASN A 137 1.63 -8.43 8.29
CA ASN A 137 0.28 -8.81 7.89
C ASN A 137 -0.52 -7.59 7.40
N ILE A 138 -0.47 -6.46 8.10
CA ILE A 138 -1.12 -5.20 7.69
C ILE A 138 -0.54 -4.70 6.36
N ILE A 139 0.78 -4.66 6.22
CA ILE A 139 1.46 -4.20 5.00
C ILE A 139 1.01 -5.03 3.80
N ILE A 140 1.03 -6.37 3.92
CA ILE A 140 0.63 -7.27 2.83
C ILE A 140 -0.86 -7.11 2.51
N LYS A 141 -1.74 -7.08 3.52
CA LYS A 141 -3.18 -6.89 3.32
C LYS A 141 -3.49 -5.57 2.63
N ARG A 142 -2.80 -4.48 2.98
CA ARG A 142 -2.95 -3.18 2.30
C ARG A 142 -2.45 -3.24 0.86
N HIS A 143 -1.28 -3.84 0.62
CA HIS A 143 -0.74 -4.00 -0.73
C HIS A 143 -1.72 -4.76 -1.63
N LEU A 144 -2.25 -5.87 -1.15
CA LEU A 144 -3.29 -6.63 -1.84
C LEU A 144 -4.55 -5.80 -2.08
N ALA A 145 -5.04 -5.07 -1.07
CA ALA A 145 -6.22 -4.22 -1.22
C ALA A 145 -6.02 -3.15 -2.31
N ASN A 146 -4.82 -2.56 -2.40
CA ASN A 146 -4.45 -1.59 -3.44
C ASN A 146 -4.35 -2.22 -4.84
N ILE A 147 -4.00 -3.51 -4.95
CA ILE A 147 -4.09 -4.23 -6.23
C ILE A 147 -5.54 -4.52 -6.59
N PHE A 148 -6.32 -5.09 -5.65
CA PHE A 148 -7.67 -5.60 -5.90
C PHE A 148 -8.72 -4.51 -6.13
N ILE A 149 -8.45 -3.26 -5.78
CA ILE A 149 -9.37 -2.15 -6.02
C ILE A 149 -9.34 -1.65 -7.47
N ARG A 150 -8.32 -2.02 -8.25
CA ARG A 150 -8.12 -1.51 -9.60
C ARG A 150 -9.36 -1.65 -10.51
N PRO A 151 -10.04 -2.81 -10.61
CA PRO A 151 -11.26 -2.93 -11.43
C PRO A 151 -12.35 -1.92 -11.05
N GLN A 152 -12.46 -1.58 -9.77
CA GLN A 152 -13.48 -0.70 -9.23
C GLN A 152 -13.14 0.75 -9.51
N LEU A 153 -11.85 1.10 -9.56
CA LEU A 153 -11.40 2.38 -10.07
C LEU A 153 -11.63 2.51 -11.58
N GLU A 154 -11.30 1.47 -12.35
CA GLU A 154 -11.54 1.40 -13.80
C GLU A 154 -13.03 1.60 -14.13
N LEU A 155 -13.92 0.89 -13.42
CA LEU A 155 -15.37 1.05 -13.57
C LEU A 155 -15.83 2.47 -13.20
N MET A 156 -15.35 3.00 -12.08
CA MET A 156 -15.74 4.34 -11.62
C MET A 156 -15.31 5.44 -12.60
N VAL A 157 -14.11 5.33 -13.18
CA VAL A 157 -13.63 6.27 -14.20
C VAL A 157 -14.38 6.10 -15.52
N SER A 158 -14.72 4.86 -15.89
CA SER A 158 -15.57 4.60 -17.07
C SER A 158 -16.92 5.29 -16.95
N ASP A 159 -17.56 5.19 -15.77
CA ASP A 159 -18.84 5.85 -15.48
C ASP A 159 -18.68 7.38 -15.45
N LEU A 160 -17.55 7.89 -14.94
CA LEU A 160 -17.25 9.33 -14.94
C LEU A 160 -17.16 9.88 -16.37
N PHE A 161 -16.50 9.17 -17.28
CA PHE A 161 -16.39 9.57 -18.69
C PHE A 161 -17.73 9.57 -19.43
N MET A 162 -18.67 8.73 -18.99
CA MET A 162 -20.04 8.70 -19.50
C MET A 162 -20.95 9.77 -18.87
N SER A 163 -20.48 10.47 -17.84
CA SER A 163 -21.31 11.45 -17.14
C SER A 163 -21.46 12.73 -17.95
N ASP A 164 -22.59 13.41 -17.76
CA ASP A 164 -22.94 14.67 -18.43
C ASP A 164 -21.89 15.78 -18.24
N HIS A 165 -21.00 15.63 -17.24
CA HIS A 165 -19.93 16.58 -16.98
C HIS A 165 -18.70 16.41 -17.89
N CYS A 166 -18.49 15.23 -18.47
CA CYS A 166 -17.33 14.96 -19.33
C CYS A 166 -17.67 15.04 -20.83
N GLU A 167 -18.94 14.91 -21.21
CA GLU A 167 -19.46 15.06 -22.59
C GLU A 167 -18.63 14.33 -23.68
N LEU A 168 -17.93 13.25 -23.33
CA LEU A 168 -17.02 12.58 -24.25
C LEU A 168 -17.75 11.95 -25.45
N ASN A 169 -19.07 11.74 -25.36
CA ASN A 169 -19.92 11.13 -26.40
C ASN A 169 -19.35 9.81 -26.95
N LEU A 170 -18.61 9.07 -26.12
CA LEU A 170 -18.02 7.78 -26.48
C LEU A 170 -18.91 6.64 -26.01
N PRO A 171 -18.97 5.51 -26.74
CA PRO A 171 -19.61 4.30 -26.24
C PRO A 171 -18.92 3.80 -24.96
N TYR A 172 -19.70 3.24 -24.03
CA TYR A 172 -19.19 2.71 -22.76
C TYR A 172 -17.98 1.77 -22.91
N VAL A 173 -17.99 0.93 -23.94
CA VAL A 173 -16.88 -0.01 -24.24
C VAL A 173 -15.58 0.73 -24.51
N VAL A 174 -15.65 1.90 -25.16
CA VAL A 174 -14.48 2.75 -25.42
C VAL A 174 -14.01 3.41 -24.13
N CYS A 175 -14.92 3.98 -23.33
CA CYS A 175 -14.58 4.55 -22.01
C CYS A 175 -13.90 3.54 -21.10
N ARG A 176 -14.42 2.31 -21.06
CA ARG A 176 -13.83 1.20 -20.31
C ARG A 176 -12.43 0.85 -20.77
N ARG A 177 -12.23 0.76 -22.09
CA ARG A 177 -10.91 0.49 -22.66
C ARG A 177 -9.92 1.59 -22.31
N ILE A 178 -10.32 2.85 -22.35
CA ILE A 178 -9.48 3.97 -21.91
C ILE A 178 -9.08 3.78 -20.45
N ALA A 179 -10.05 3.55 -19.55
CA ALA A 179 -9.80 3.36 -18.12
C ALA A 179 -8.84 2.18 -17.83
N GLU A 180 -8.96 1.07 -18.55
CA GLU A 180 -8.07 -0.10 -18.42
C GLU A 180 -6.60 0.23 -18.75
N TYR A 181 -6.34 1.16 -19.69
CA TYR A 181 -4.99 1.60 -20.06
C TYR A 181 -4.43 2.73 -19.18
N MET A 182 -5.24 3.31 -18.30
CA MET A 182 -4.76 4.35 -17.38
C MET A 182 -3.84 3.76 -16.32
N SER A 183 -2.89 4.57 -15.85
CA SER A 183 -2.06 4.22 -14.70
C SER A 183 -2.92 4.14 -13.44
N TYR A 184 -2.45 3.40 -12.44
CA TYR A 184 -3.14 3.30 -11.16
C TYR A 184 -3.26 4.68 -10.48
N GLU A 185 -2.23 5.50 -10.62
CA GLU A 185 -2.10 6.84 -10.08
C GLU A 185 -3.14 7.79 -10.70
N GLU A 186 -3.35 7.74 -12.02
CA GLU A 186 -4.37 8.54 -12.70
C GLU A 186 -5.78 8.14 -12.30
N LEU A 187 -6.06 6.83 -12.28
CA LEU A 187 -7.34 6.27 -11.83
C LEU A 187 -7.66 6.72 -10.39
N LEU A 188 -6.66 6.66 -9.52
CA LEU A 188 -6.78 7.11 -8.14
C LEU A 188 -7.03 8.62 -8.04
N ARG A 189 -6.30 9.43 -8.81
CA ARG A 189 -6.45 10.89 -8.80
C ARG A 189 -7.88 11.29 -9.15
N LEU A 190 -8.43 10.75 -10.25
CA LEU A 190 -9.82 11.00 -10.67
C LEU A 190 -10.83 10.55 -9.60
N CYS A 191 -10.55 9.42 -8.93
CA CYS A 191 -11.38 8.94 -7.84
C CYS A 191 -11.40 9.92 -6.64
N LYS A 192 -10.24 10.47 -6.26
CA LYS A 192 -10.13 11.46 -5.17
C LYS A 192 -10.88 12.75 -5.53
N GLU A 193 -10.63 13.32 -6.72
CA GLU A 193 -11.27 14.56 -7.21
C GLU A 193 -12.80 14.47 -7.24
N THR A 194 -13.34 13.30 -7.60
CA THR A 194 -14.79 13.08 -7.66
C THR A 194 -15.45 13.00 -6.27
N ASN A 195 -14.70 12.57 -5.24
CA ASN A 195 -15.20 12.55 -3.87
C ASN A 195 -15.12 13.92 -3.20
N ASP A 196 -14.11 14.73 -3.53
CA ASP A 196 -13.96 16.07 -2.97
C ASP A 196 -15.03 17.03 -3.49
N LYS A 197 -15.51 16.86 -4.73
CA LYS A 197 -16.64 17.61 -5.28
C LYS A 197 -18.00 17.29 -4.63
N LYS A 198 -18.08 16.26 -3.78
CA LYS A 198 -19.32 15.83 -3.09
C LYS A 198 -19.36 16.24 -1.61
N LYS A 199 -18.37 16.98 -1.12
CA LYS A 199 -18.34 17.63 0.20
C LYS A 199 -18.63 19.11 0.05
#